data_AF-A0A7S3QIV2-F1
#
_entry.id   AF-A0A7S3QIV2-F1
#
_cell.length_a   1.000
_cell.length_b   1.000
_cell.length_c   1.000
_cell.angle_alpha   90.00
_cell.angle_beta   90.00
_cell.angle_gamma   90.00
#
_symmetry.space_group_name_H-M   'P 1'
#
loop_
_entity.id
_entity.type
_entity.pdbx_description
1 polymer ?
#
loop_
_entity_poly.entity_id
_entity_poly.type
_entity_poly.pdbx_seq_one_letter_code
_entity_poly.pdbx_strand_id
1 'polypeptide(L)'
;MLSCYSKQDPPPNRVKPVPVQAIRHIFAVAATLHHAPQHQCLADMIGLASFFLLRLGEYAHSPSDSSPFQLRDVQLFRGALRLDLDHVTDADLHTATFASLTFRDQKNGVRGEVAGLSHSGDPFLSPP
;
A
#
# COMPACT_ATOMS: atom_id res chain seq x y z
N MET A 1 14.00 24.98 -7.32
CA MET A 1 14.71 23.69 -7.16
C MET A 1 15.89 23.79 -6.17
N LEU A 2 15.67 24.27 -4.93
CA LEU A 2 16.75 24.39 -3.92
C LEU A 2 16.37 23.89 -2.50
N SER A 3 15.12 23.48 -2.27
CA SER A 3 14.62 23.08 -0.93
C SER A 3 14.88 21.60 -0.57
N CYS A 4 15.20 20.74 -1.54
CA CYS A 4 15.33 19.30 -1.27
C CYS A 4 16.61 18.95 -0.48
N TYR A 5 17.68 19.74 -0.62
CA TYR A 5 18.94 19.51 0.09
C TYR A 5 18.80 19.73 1.61
N SER A 6 17.97 20.68 2.05
CA SER A 6 17.72 20.92 3.48
C SER A 6 16.73 19.93 4.11
N LYS A 7 16.17 19.01 3.32
CA LYS A 7 15.26 17.95 3.76
C LYS A 7 15.94 16.58 3.78
N GLN A 8 17.27 16.54 3.75
CA GLN A 8 17.99 15.28 3.95
C GLN A 8 17.61 14.71 5.32
N ASP A 9 16.98 13.54 5.27
CA ASP A 9 16.60 12.81 6.47
C ASP A 9 17.91 12.39 7.17
N PRO A 10 18.13 12.78 8.44
CA PRO A 10 19.29 12.29 9.18
C PRO A 10 19.24 10.76 9.24
N PRO A 11 20.39 10.08 9.43
CA PRO A 11 20.41 8.63 9.58
C PRO A 11 19.35 8.21 10.61
N PRO A 12 18.44 7.28 10.26
CA PRO A 12 17.34 6.95 11.13
C PRO A 12 17.89 6.43 12.45
N ASN A 13 17.42 7.01 13.56
CA ASN A 13 17.61 6.38 14.86
C ASN A 13 17.02 4.99 14.79
N ARG A 14 17.77 3.99 15.27
CA ARG A 14 17.37 2.58 15.15
C ARG A 14 16.05 2.35 15.90
N VAL A 15 14.94 2.40 15.17
CA VAL A 15 13.60 2.08 15.67
C VAL A 15 13.40 0.57 15.56
N LYS A 16 12.69 -0.02 16.53
CA LYS A 16 12.35 -1.45 16.46
C LYS A 16 11.34 -1.63 15.31
N PRO A 17 11.63 -2.52 14.34
CA PRO A 17 10.68 -2.79 13.27
C PRO A 17 9.43 -3.46 13.84
N VAL A 18 8.29 -3.26 13.16
CA VAL A 18 7.07 -4.01 13.47
C VAL A 18 7.28 -5.46 12.99
N PRO A 19 7.14 -6.45 13.87
CA PRO A 19 7.28 -7.86 13.48
C PRO A 19 6.11 -8.27 12.58
N VAL A 20 6.38 -9.07 11.54
CA VAL A 20 5.35 -9.59 10.62
C VAL A 20 4.26 -10.38 11.36
N GLN A 21 4.59 -10.96 12.51
CA GLN A 21 3.66 -11.66 13.39
C GLN A 21 2.55 -10.74 13.90
N ALA A 22 2.84 -9.45 14.15
CA ALA A 22 1.83 -8.49 14.55
C ALA A 22 0.82 -8.24 13.41
N ILE A 23 1.31 -8.13 12.17
CA ILE A 23 0.46 -7.97 10.98
C ILE A 23 -0.42 -9.20 10.79
N ARG A 24 0.16 -10.41 10.87
CA ARG A 24 -0.61 -11.67 10.80
C ARG A 24 -1.69 -11.76 11.88
N HIS A 25 -1.38 -11.31 13.09
CA HIS A 25 -2.35 -11.32 14.19
C HIS A 25 -3.51 -10.35 13.94
N ILE A 26 -3.25 -9.16 13.36
CA ILE A 26 -4.30 -8.22 12.96
C ILE A 26 -5.28 -8.86 11.98
N PHE A 27 -4.77 -9.53 10.93
CA PHE A 27 -5.62 -10.26 9.99
C PHE A 27 -6.41 -11.39 10.65
N ALA A 28 -5.77 -12.16 11.55
CA ALA A 28 -6.46 -13.22 12.29
C ALA A 28 -7.60 -12.67 13.15
N VAL A 29 -7.40 -11.55 13.84
CA VAL A 29 -8.45 -10.89 14.64
C VAL A 29 -9.54 -10.31 13.76
N ALA A 30 -9.20 -9.66 12.64
CA ALA A 30 -10.21 -9.14 11.71
C ALA A 30 -11.11 -10.26 11.16
N ALA A 31 -10.53 -11.42 10.85
CA ALA A 31 -11.26 -12.58 10.35
C ALA A 31 -12.24 -13.20 11.37
N THR A 32 -12.01 -13.06 12.67
CA THR A 32 -12.95 -13.56 13.70
C THR A 32 -14.10 -12.60 14.00
N LEU A 33 -13.98 -11.33 13.59
CA LEU A 33 -14.98 -10.29 13.79
C LEU A 33 -16.01 -10.25 12.64
N HIS A 34 -16.68 -11.39 12.41
CA HIS A 34 -17.57 -11.67 11.26
C HIS A 34 -18.69 -10.64 10.97
N HIS A 35 -19.00 -9.73 11.90
CA HIS A 35 -20.08 -8.73 11.77
C HIS A 35 -19.62 -7.29 11.58
N ALA A 36 -18.34 -7.08 11.26
CA ALA A 36 -17.78 -5.74 11.26
C ALA A 36 -16.82 -5.51 10.08
N PRO A 37 -17.35 -5.24 8.86
CA PRO A 37 -16.56 -5.09 7.63
C PRO A 37 -15.51 -3.98 7.73
N GLN A 38 -15.73 -2.98 8.59
CA GLN A 38 -14.76 -1.94 8.89
C GLN A 38 -13.43 -2.47 9.46
N HIS A 39 -13.43 -3.58 10.21
CA HIS A 39 -12.19 -4.16 10.75
C HIS A 39 -11.39 -4.89 9.67
N GLN A 40 -12.08 -5.55 8.73
CA GLN A 40 -11.42 -6.17 7.58
C GLN A 40 -10.76 -5.09 6.71
N CYS A 41 -11.51 -4.04 6.37
CA CYS A 41 -10.97 -2.89 5.63
C CYS A 41 -9.76 -2.25 6.33
N LEU A 42 -9.82 -2.09 7.66
CA LEU A 42 -8.71 -1.56 8.44
C LEU A 42 -7.47 -2.48 8.42
N ALA A 43 -7.67 -3.81 8.52
CA ALA A 43 -6.60 -4.78 8.40
C ALA A 43 -5.94 -4.74 7.01
N ASP A 44 -6.76 -4.68 5.95
CA ASP A 44 -6.29 -4.59 4.57
C ASP A 44 -5.48 -3.30 4.35
N MET A 45 -5.96 -2.15 4.86
CA MET A 45 -5.22 -0.89 4.82
C MET A 45 -3.88 -0.97 5.56
N ILE A 46 -3.84 -1.61 6.73
CA ILE A 46 -2.57 -1.82 7.48
C ILE A 46 -1.62 -2.72 6.70
N GLY A 47 -2.13 -3.78 6.08
CA GLY A 47 -1.35 -4.67 5.22
C GLY A 47 -0.72 -3.94 4.05
N LEU A 48 -1.52 -3.19 3.30
CA LEU A 48 -1.05 -2.36 2.17
C LEU A 48 -0.02 -1.32 2.62
N ALA A 49 -0.30 -0.58 3.71
CA ALA A 49 0.60 0.42 4.24
C ALA A 49 1.93 -0.17 4.69
N SER A 50 1.89 -1.31 5.38
CA SER A 50 3.11 -2.00 5.84
C SER A 50 3.91 -2.55 4.67
N PHE A 51 3.23 -3.03 3.63
CA PHE A 51 3.86 -3.62 2.45
C PHE A 51 4.57 -2.57 1.58
N PHE A 52 3.87 -1.48 1.23
CA PHE A 52 4.45 -0.39 0.44
C PHE A 52 5.24 0.62 1.28
N LEU A 53 5.39 0.37 2.59
CA LEU A 53 6.09 1.25 3.55
C LEU A 53 5.51 2.67 3.59
N LEU A 54 4.18 2.77 3.52
CA LEU A 54 3.45 4.02 3.44
C LEU A 54 3.44 4.76 4.77
N ARG A 55 3.43 6.09 4.72
CA ARG A 55 3.11 6.95 5.85
C ARG A 55 1.61 7.07 6.01
N LEU A 56 1.14 7.28 7.24
CA LEU A 56 -0.30 7.40 7.52
C LEU A 56 -1.01 8.42 6.63
N GLY A 57 -0.37 9.55 6.31
CA GLY A 57 -0.94 10.57 5.43
C GLY A 57 -0.99 10.23 3.94
N GLU A 58 -0.40 9.11 3.52
CA GLU A 58 -0.41 8.65 2.14
C GLU A 58 -1.63 7.76 1.83
N TYR A 59 -2.23 7.12 2.86
CA TYR A 59 -3.38 6.22 2.70
C TYR A 59 -4.57 6.53 3.63
N ALA A 60 -4.40 7.39 4.63
CA ALA A 60 -5.47 7.88 5.49
C ALA A 60 -5.55 9.40 5.42
N HIS A 61 -6.77 9.95 5.51
CA HIS A 61 -6.98 11.40 5.54
C HIS A 61 -6.42 11.97 6.86
N SER A 62 -5.22 12.55 6.79
CA SER A 62 -4.58 13.24 7.91
C SER A 62 -3.99 14.57 7.45
N PRO A 63 -4.00 15.61 8.31
CA PRO A 63 -3.33 16.87 8.02
C PRO A 63 -1.82 16.63 8.05
N SER A 64 -1.24 16.32 6.89
CA SER A 64 0.17 16.02 6.71
C SER A 64 0.68 16.61 5.41
N ASP A 65 1.99 16.80 5.31
CA ASP A 65 2.66 17.27 4.09
C ASP A 65 2.72 16.22 2.97
N SER A 66 2.17 15.01 3.19
CA SER A 66 2.08 13.97 2.16
C SER A 66 0.76 14.07 1.39
N SER A 67 0.83 13.98 0.07
CA SER A 67 -0.34 13.85 -0.78
C SER A 67 -0.85 12.40 -0.73
N PRO A 68 -2.16 12.18 -0.46
CA PRO A 68 -2.74 10.85 -0.52
C PRO A 68 -2.59 10.22 -1.91
N PHE A 69 -2.38 8.91 -1.96
CA PHE A 69 -2.45 8.16 -3.20
C PHE A 69 -3.85 8.22 -3.80
N GLN A 70 -3.90 8.20 -5.12
CA GLN A 70 -5.13 8.20 -5.90
C GLN A 70 -5.21 6.93 -6.73
N LEU A 71 -6.41 6.60 -7.23
CA LEU A 71 -6.60 5.42 -8.07
C LEU A 71 -5.68 5.42 -9.30
N ARG A 72 -5.37 6.60 -9.84
CA ARG A 72 -4.41 6.78 -10.96
C ARG A 72 -2.97 6.30 -10.65
N ASP A 73 -2.63 6.20 -9.36
CA ASP A 73 -1.32 5.77 -8.89
C ASP A 73 -1.23 4.25 -8.79
N VAL A 74 -2.36 3.56 -8.87
CA VAL A 74 -2.49 2.11 -8.79
C VAL A 74 -2.53 1.52 -10.20
N GLN A 75 -1.84 0.41 -10.40
CA GLN A 75 -1.97 -0.41 -11.61
C GLN A 75 -2.11 -1.87 -11.20
N LEU A 76 -3.09 -2.55 -11.80
CA LEU A 76 -3.30 -3.98 -11.62
C LEU A 76 -3.09 -4.69 -12.96
N PHE A 77 -2.52 -5.88 -12.91
CA PHE A 77 -2.21 -6.68 -14.08
C PHE A 77 -2.70 -8.11 -13.90
N ARG A 78 -3.26 -8.68 -14.98
CA ARG A 78 -3.52 -10.11 -15.14
C ARG A 78 -2.52 -10.68 -16.14
N GLY A 79 -1.48 -11.34 -15.65
CA GLY A 79 -0.31 -11.69 -16.47
C GLY A 79 0.31 -10.44 -17.09
N ALA A 80 0.36 -10.39 -18.42
CA ALA A 80 0.88 -9.23 -19.16
C ALA A 80 -0.18 -8.14 -19.44
N LEU A 81 -1.46 -8.40 -19.16
CA LEU A 81 -2.55 -7.46 -19.43
C LEU A 81 -2.71 -6.49 -18.26
N ARG A 82 -2.55 -5.18 -18.52
CA ARG A 82 -2.94 -4.14 -17.57
C ARG A 82 -4.46 -3.98 -17.56
N LEU A 83 -5.06 -3.98 -16.36
CA LEU A 83 -6.49 -3.76 -16.18
C LEU A 83 -6.82 -2.25 -16.24
N ASP A 84 -7.93 -1.91 -16.88
CA ASP A 84 -8.47 -0.55 -16.89
C ASP A 84 -9.36 -0.34 -15.65
N LEU A 85 -8.80 0.31 -14.62
CA LEU A 85 -9.46 0.45 -13.32
C LEU A 85 -10.73 1.31 -13.36
N ASP A 86 -10.96 2.09 -14.41
CA ASP A 86 -12.18 2.91 -14.53
C ASP A 86 -13.39 2.09 -15.03
N HIS A 87 -13.14 0.95 -15.68
CA HIS A 87 -14.18 0.12 -16.33
C HIS A 87 -14.12 -1.36 -15.93
N VAL A 88 -13.15 -1.77 -15.11
CA VAL A 88 -12.96 -3.16 -14.69
C VAL A 88 -14.11 -3.62 -13.78
N THR A 89 -14.52 -4.87 -13.95
CA THR A 89 -15.50 -5.50 -13.05
C THR A 89 -14.82 -6.01 -11.78
N ASP A 90 -15.56 -6.12 -10.68
CA ASP A 90 -15.02 -6.72 -9.44
C ASP A 90 -14.48 -8.14 -9.68
N ALA A 91 -15.16 -8.92 -10.54
CA ALA A 91 -14.71 -10.25 -10.92
C ALA A 91 -13.33 -10.23 -11.61
N ASP A 92 -13.09 -9.26 -12.50
CA ASP A 92 -11.79 -9.10 -13.15
C ASP A 92 -10.71 -8.60 -12.18
N LEU A 93 -11.06 -7.75 -11.20
CA LEU A 93 -10.15 -7.30 -10.15
C LEU A 93 -9.58 -8.48 -9.36
N HIS A 94 -10.43 -9.47 -9.02
CA HIS A 94 -10.01 -10.71 -8.34
C HIS A 94 -9.17 -11.66 -9.20
N THR A 95 -8.90 -11.33 -10.46
CA THR A 95 -7.98 -12.09 -11.32
C THR A 95 -6.62 -11.41 -11.48
N ALA A 96 -6.39 -10.29 -10.78
CA ALA A 96 -5.12 -9.61 -10.79
C ALA A 96 -4.03 -10.53 -10.21
N THR A 97 -2.92 -10.64 -10.93
CA THR A 97 -1.76 -11.44 -10.51
C THR A 97 -0.61 -10.57 -10.01
N PHE A 98 -0.68 -9.27 -10.29
CA PHE A 98 0.34 -8.29 -9.95
C PHE A 98 -0.28 -6.90 -9.72
N ALA A 99 0.20 -6.21 -8.71
CA ALA A 99 -0.18 -4.84 -8.39
C ALA A 99 1.05 -3.94 -8.29
N SER A 100 0.92 -2.68 -8.69
CA SER A 100 1.96 -1.68 -8.46
C SER A 100 1.40 -0.35 -8.02
N LEU A 101 2.21 0.37 -7.25
CA LEU A 101 1.94 1.71 -6.78
C LEU A 101 3.05 2.66 -7.26
N THR A 102 2.63 3.75 -7.92
CA THR A 102 3.53 4.79 -8.43
C THR A 102 3.64 5.93 -7.42
N PHE A 103 4.85 6.14 -6.90
CA PHE A 103 5.20 7.26 -6.04
C PHE A 103 5.48 8.50 -6.90
N ARG A 104 4.43 9.28 -7.18
CA ARG A 104 4.52 10.50 -7.99
C ARG A 104 5.43 11.56 -7.38
N ASP A 105 5.29 11.78 -6.07
CA ASP A 105 6.04 12.77 -5.33
C ASP A 105 6.60 12.13 -4.05
N GLN A 106 7.92 12.18 -3.88
CA GLN A 106 8.58 11.75 -2.64
C GLN A 106 9.32 12.91 -1.97
N LYS A 107 9.51 12.78 -0.65
CA LYS A 107 10.23 13.77 0.17
C LYS A 107 11.67 14.02 -0.30
N ASN A 108 12.33 13.00 -0.84
CA ASN A 108 13.69 13.07 -1.40
C ASN A 108 13.74 13.77 -2.78
N GLY A 109 12.59 14.10 -3.38
CA GLY A 109 12.49 14.71 -4.70
C GLY A 109 12.58 13.73 -5.88
N VAL A 110 12.72 12.43 -5.62
CA VAL A 110 12.61 11.38 -6.64
C VAL A 110 11.15 11.22 -7.02
N ARG A 111 10.86 11.21 -8.32
CA ARG A 111 9.49 11.15 -8.86
C ARG A 111 9.35 9.94 -9.75
N GLY A 112 8.18 9.30 -9.69
CA GLY A 112 7.81 8.20 -10.57
C GLY A 112 8.47 6.87 -10.20
N GLU A 113 8.91 6.71 -8.96
CA GLU A 113 9.33 5.39 -8.46
C GLU A 113 8.11 4.47 -8.43
N VAL A 114 8.28 3.23 -8.89
CA VAL A 114 7.20 2.25 -8.95
C VAL A 114 7.59 1.06 -8.09
N ALA A 115 6.79 0.76 -7.07
CA ALA A 115 6.88 -0.46 -6.31
C ALA A 115 5.82 -1.43 -6.81
N GLY A 116 6.19 -2.66 -7.12
CA GLY A 116 5.26 -3.68 -7.60
C GLY A 116 5.47 -5.04 -6.95
N LEU A 117 4.40 -5.82 -6.91
CA LEU A 117 4.40 -7.15 -6.29
C LEU A 117 3.46 -8.10 -7.04
N SER A 118 3.94 -9.33 -7.23
CA SER A 118 3.12 -10.48 -7.62
C SER A 118 2.55 -11.22 -6.41
N HIS A 119 1.44 -11.93 -6.60
CA HIS A 119 0.84 -12.79 -5.57
C HIS A 119 1.88 -13.74 -4.94
N SER A 120 2.02 -13.69 -3.60
CA SER A 120 3.00 -14.48 -2.85
C SER A 120 2.52 -15.90 -2.51
N GLY A 121 1.21 -16.15 -2.62
CA GLY A 121 0.57 -17.40 -2.22
C GLY A 121 0.12 -17.43 -0.75
N ASP A 122 0.44 -16.41 0.04
CA ASP A 122 0.02 -16.32 1.45
C ASP A 122 -1.43 -15.80 1.56
N PRO A 123 -2.35 -16.55 2.19
CA PRO A 123 -3.78 -16.22 2.19
C PRO A 123 -4.13 -14.91 2.92
N PHE A 124 -3.20 -14.33 3.68
CA PHE A 124 -3.41 -13.08 4.43
C PHE A 124 -2.52 -11.94 3.96
N LEU A 125 -1.37 -12.24 3.33
CA LEU A 125 -0.34 -11.27 2.98
C LEU A 125 -0.11 -11.14 1.47
N SER A 126 -0.87 -11.84 0.63
CA SER A 126 -0.93 -11.56 -0.79
C SER A 126 -2.07 -10.59 -1.11
N PRO A 127 -1.89 -9.69 -2.10
CA PRO A 127 -3.03 -9.02 -2.72
C PRO A 127 -4.02 -10.08 -3.26
N PRO A 128 -5.34 -9.81 -3.26
CA PRO A 128 -6.31 -10.66 -3.95
C PRO A 128 -6.04 -10.72 -5.45
#